data_AF-A0A354YTK3-F1
#
_entry.id   AF-A0A354YTK3-F1
#
_cell.length_a   1.000
_cell.length_b   1.000
_cell.length_c   1.000
_cell.angle_alpha   90.00
_cell.angle_beta   90.00
_cell.angle_gamma   90.00
#
_symmetry.space_group_name_H-M   'P 1'
#
loop_
_entity.id
_entity.type
_entity.pdbx_description
1 polymer ?
#
loop_
_entity_poly.entity_id
_entity_poly.type
_entity_poly.pdbx_seq_one_letter_code
_entity_poly.pdbx_strand_id
1 'polypeptide(L)'
;LVVCDPRHIDLVDEADYWLRQKPGTDIPLINGLMHIIIKEGLEDKKFIEERTENYEALKATVENYPPEYVAELTGIPVDVLYEVARLYATTDRAMIFYTL
;
A
#
# COMPACT_ATOMS: atom_id res chain seq x y z
N LEU A 1 6.07 -12.14 -2.78
CA LEU A 1 6.97 -10.97 -2.79
C LEU A 1 6.33 -9.85 -3.60
N VAL A 2 6.23 -8.64 -3.05
CA VAL A 2 5.80 -7.43 -3.78
C VAL A 2 7.00 -6.51 -3.90
N VAL A 3 7.35 -6.10 -5.12
CA VAL A 3 8.47 -5.18 -5.39
C VAL A 3 7.91 -3.86 -5.89
N CYS A 4 8.16 -2.78 -5.14
CA CYS A 4 7.78 -1.42 -5.49
C CYS A 4 9.00 -0.63 -5.98
N ASP A 5 9.39 -0.79 -7.24
CA ASP A 5 10.51 -0.06 -7.85
C ASP A 5 10.20 0.25 -9.32
N PRO A 6 10.39 1.49 -9.80
CA PRO A 6 10.21 1.82 -11.22
C PRO A 6 11.16 1.05 -12.15
N ARG A 7 12.27 0.54 -11.63
CA ARG A 7 13.31 -0.18 -12.38
C ARG A 7 13.07 -1.68 -12.27
N HIS A 8 13.51 -2.37 -13.31
CA HIS A 8 13.61 -3.82 -13.28
C HIS A 8 14.89 -4.23 -12.55
N ILE A 9 14.78 -4.55 -11.27
CA ILE A 9 15.88 -5.10 -10.43
C ILE A 9 15.75 -6.62 -10.34
N ASP A 10 16.81 -7.32 -9.91
CA ASP A 10 16.83 -8.80 -9.87
C ASP A 10 15.66 -9.41 -9.05
N LEU A 11 15.18 -8.70 -8.01
CA LEU A 11 14.04 -9.16 -7.20
C LEU A 11 12.71 -9.16 -7.96
N VAL A 12 12.60 -8.41 -9.06
CA VAL A 12 11.37 -8.35 -9.89
C VAL A 12 11.08 -9.72 -10.51
N ASP A 13 12.12 -10.46 -10.90
CA ASP A 13 11.96 -11.78 -11.52
C ASP A 13 11.37 -12.84 -10.56
N GLU A 14 11.48 -12.59 -9.25
CA GLU A 14 10.98 -13.45 -8.17
C GLU A 14 9.70 -12.89 -7.51
N ALA A 15 9.17 -11.76 -8.02
CA ALA A 15 8.04 -11.07 -7.42
C ALA A 15 6.69 -11.59 -7.94
N ASP A 16 5.73 -11.76 -7.04
CA ASP A 16 4.33 -12.00 -7.42
C ASP A 16 3.71 -10.72 -8.02
N TYR A 17 4.12 -9.56 -7.50
CA TYR A 17 3.71 -8.25 -7.99
C TYR A 17 4.92 -7.33 -8.13
N TRP A 18 5.08 -6.77 -9.34
CA TRP A 18 5.98 -5.66 -9.60
C TRP A 18 5.17 -4.37 -9.76
N LEU A 19 5.14 -3.58 -8.68
CA LEU A 19 4.58 -2.23 -8.72
C LEU A 19 5.62 -1.30 -9.32
N ARG A 20 5.40 -0.89 -10.57
CA ARG A 20 6.28 0.01 -11.31
C ARG A 20 5.78 1.45 -11.25
N GLN A 21 5.66 2.00 -10.04
CA GLN A 21 5.12 3.34 -9.82
C GLN A 21 6.00 4.41 -10.46
N LYS A 22 5.41 5.55 -10.86
CA LYS A 22 6.17 6.71 -11.35
C LYS A 22 7.15 7.19 -10.26
N PRO A 23 8.39 7.59 -10.59
CA PRO A 23 9.34 8.07 -9.61
C PRO A 23 8.78 9.22 -8.75
N GLY A 24 8.97 9.15 -7.43
CA GLY A 24 8.49 10.16 -6.47
C GLY A 24 7.02 10.02 -6.06
N THR A 25 6.36 8.90 -6.39
CA THR A 25 4.94 8.65 -6.08
C THR A 25 4.70 7.58 -5.00
N ASP A 26 5.73 7.28 -4.21
CA ASP A 26 5.67 6.29 -3.12
C ASP A 26 4.65 6.66 -2.04
N ILE A 27 4.56 7.95 -1.66
CA ILE A 27 3.59 8.42 -0.67
C ILE A 27 2.14 8.25 -1.16
N PRO A 28 1.77 8.68 -2.39
CA PRO A 28 0.48 8.33 -2.98
C PRO A 28 0.18 6.83 -2.97
N LEU A 29 1.15 5.98 -3.33
CA LEU A 29 0.97 4.53 -3.35
C LEU A 29 0.66 4.00 -1.94
N ILE A 30 1.48 4.33 -0.95
CA ILE A 30 1.32 3.86 0.44
C ILE A 30 0.00 4.34 1.03
N ASN A 31 -0.36 5.62 0.81
CA ASN A 31 -1.64 6.16 1.28
C ASN A 31 -2.83 5.48 0.61
N GLY A 32 -2.73 5.14 -0.67
CA GLY A 32 -3.76 4.40 -1.41
C GLY A 32 -3.97 2.99 -0.88
N LEU A 33 -2.89 2.27 -0.60
CA LEU A 33 -2.97 0.94 0.00
C LEU A 33 -3.60 1.01 1.40
N MET A 34 -3.19 1.96 2.24
CA MET A 34 -3.81 2.19 3.55
C MET A 34 -5.30 2.56 3.43
N HIS A 35 -5.67 3.39 2.46
CA HIS A 35 -7.07 3.75 2.19
C HIS A 35 -7.91 2.49 1.95
N ILE A 36 -7.47 1.60 1.05
CA ILE A 36 -8.17 0.36 0.72
C ILE A 36 -8.31 -0.53 1.97
N ILE A 37 -7.22 -0.75 2.70
CA ILE A 37 -7.20 -1.60 3.90
C ILE A 37 -8.23 -1.10 4.93
N ILE A 38 -8.25 0.20 5.20
CA ILE A 38 -9.15 0.82 6.18
C ILE A 38 -10.61 0.82 5.68
N LYS A 39 -10.84 1.05 4.38
CA LYS A 39 -12.20 1.01 3.79
C LYS A 39 -12.81 -0.38 3.83
N GLU A 40 -11.99 -1.41 3.64
CA GLU A 40 -12.43 -2.81 3.70
C GLU A 40 -12.45 -3.38 5.13
N GLY A 41 -11.97 -2.62 6.12
CA GLY A 41 -11.95 -3.04 7.52
C GLY A 41 -10.94 -4.17 7.79
N LEU A 42 -9.86 -4.23 7.00
CA LEU A 42 -8.83 -5.26 7.06
C LEU A 42 -7.70 -4.93 8.05
N GLU A 43 -7.75 -3.77 8.69
CA GLU A 43 -6.77 -3.37 9.69
C GLU A 43 -6.92 -4.13 11.02
N ASP A 44 -5.81 -4.36 11.72
CA ASP A 44 -5.85 -4.88 13.09
C ASP A 44 -6.27 -3.77 14.07
N LYS A 45 -7.58 -3.66 14.27
CA LYS A 45 -8.20 -2.66 15.14
C LYS A 45 -7.71 -2.74 16.59
N LYS A 46 -7.46 -3.95 17.10
CA LYS A 46 -7.00 -4.14 18.48
C LYS A 46 -5.57 -3.66 18.63
N PHE A 47 -4.69 -4.00 17.70
CA PHE A 47 -3.32 -3.51 17.70
C PHE A 47 -3.29 -1.98 17.60
N ILE A 48 -4.09 -1.41 16.71
CA ILE A 48 -4.19 0.05 16.54
C ILE A 48 -4.62 0.71 17.86
N GLU A 49 -5.68 0.21 18.51
CA GLU A 49 -6.19 0.76 19.77
C GLU A 49 -5.16 0.65 20.91
N GLU A 50 -4.46 -0.48 21.03
CA GLU A 50 -3.58 -0.77 22.17
C GLU A 50 -2.14 -0.25 22.00
N ARG A 51 -1.68 -0.01 20.77
CA ARG A 51 -0.25 0.17 20.45
C ARG A 51 0.06 1.37 19.57
N THR A 52 -0.94 2.15 19.16
CA THR A 52 -0.73 3.32 18.29
C THR A 52 -1.47 4.55 18.82
N GLU A 53 -1.18 5.70 18.24
CA GLU A 53 -1.84 6.98 18.52
C GLU A 53 -2.15 7.70 17.20
N ASN A 54 -3.03 8.71 17.24
CA ASN A 54 -3.39 9.53 16.08
C ASN A 54 -4.00 8.78 14.87
N TYR A 55 -4.59 7.60 15.09
CA TYR A 55 -5.22 6.81 14.02
C TYR A 55 -6.30 7.57 13.25
N GLU A 56 -7.18 8.32 13.94
CA GLU A 56 -8.23 9.10 13.27
C GLU A 56 -7.67 10.19 12.35
N ALA A 57 -6.53 10.79 12.70
CA ALA A 57 -5.86 11.77 11.85
C ALA A 57 -5.22 11.10 10.62
N LEU A 58 -4.62 9.92 10.78
CA LEU A 58 -4.13 9.10 9.67
C LEU A 58 -5.29 8.72 8.74
N LYS A 59 -6.39 8.22 9.30
CA LYS A 59 -7.59 7.84 8.56
C LYS A 59 -8.11 9.01 7.73
N ALA A 60 -8.30 10.18 8.34
CA ALA A 60 -8.73 11.39 7.64
C ALA A 60 -7.76 11.80 6.52
N THR A 61 -6.46 11.56 6.68
CA THR A 61 -5.44 11.85 5.65
C THR A 61 -5.60 10.92 4.46
N VAL A 62 -5.68 9.61 4.69
CA VAL A 62 -5.74 8.61 3.62
C VAL A 62 -7.09 8.59 2.89
N GLU A 63 -8.17 9.12 3.48
CA GLU A 63 -9.45 9.35 2.78
C GLU A 63 -9.28 10.18 1.48
N ASN A 64 -8.26 11.03 1.40
CA ASN A 64 -7.95 11.83 0.21
C ASN A 64 -7.20 11.05 -0.90
N TYR A 65 -6.99 9.75 -0.72
CA TYR A 65 -6.28 8.87 -1.65
C TYR A 65 -7.14 7.71 -2.14
N PRO A 66 -8.30 7.97 -2.80
CA PRO A 66 -9.08 6.91 -3.40
C PRO A 66 -8.27 6.20 -4.50
N PRO A 67 -8.50 4.89 -4.75
CA PRO A 67 -7.68 4.10 -5.67
C PRO A 67 -7.56 4.67 -7.08
N GLU A 68 -8.62 5.28 -7.60
CA GLU A 68 -8.61 5.91 -8.94
C GLU A 68 -7.64 7.09 -9.01
N TYR A 69 -7.60 7.92 -7.96
CA TYR A 69 -6.67 9.04 -7.85
C TYR A 69 -5.23 8.56 -7.68
N VAL A 70 -5.04 7.51 -6.87
CA VAL A 70 -3.72 6.89 -6.66
C VAL A 70 -3.21 6.28 -7.96
N ALA A 71 -4.07 5.62 -8.74
CA ALA A 71 -3.74 5.07 -10.04
C ALA A 71 -3.30 6.15 -11.04
N GLU A 72 -3.97 7.32 -11.06
CA GLU A 72 -3.58 8.45 -11.89
C GLU A 72 -2.17 8.95 -11.55
N LEU A 73 -1.90 9.15 -10.26
CA LEU A 73 -0.61 9.65 -9.78
C LEU A 73 0.51 8.64 -10.04
N THR A 74 0.34 7.41 -9.56
CA THR A 74 1.39 6.37 -9.53
C THR A 74 1.54 5.64 -10.86
N GLY A 75 0.50 5.58 -11.69
CA GLY A 75 0.45 4.72 -12.88
C GLY A 75 0.16 3.25 -12.59
N ILE A 76 -0.12 2.87 -11.34
CA ILE A 76 -0.51 1.50 -10.98
C ILE A 76 -2.00 1.30 -11.26
N PRO A 77 -2.42 0.22 -11.95
CA PRO A 77 -3.83 -0.08 -12.16
C PRO A 77 -4.63 -0.25 -10.86
N VAL A 78 -5.89 0.20 -10.85
CA VAL A 78 -6.76 0.18 -9.66
C VAL A 78 -6.97 -1.23 -9.12
N ASP A 79 -7.21 -2.19 -10.00
CA ASP A 79 -7.33 -3.61 -9.67
C ASP A 79 -6.09 -4.13 -8.94
N VAL A 80 -4.90 -3.80 -9.43
CA VAL A 80 -3.62 -4.18 -8.80
C VAL A 80 -3.47 -3.55 -7.40
N LEU A 81 -3.93 -2.30 -7.20
CA LEU A 81 -3.91 -1.68 -5.87
C LEU A 81 -4.78 -2.46 -4.87
N TYR A 82 -5.97 -2.89 -5.27
CA TYR A 82 -6.84 -3.72 -4.42
C TYR A 82 -6.23 -5.09 -4.14
N GLU A 83 -5.68 -5.75 -5.16
CA GLU A 83 -5.03 -7.05 -5.01
C GLU A 83 -3.87 -6.99 -4.01
N VAL A 84 -2.97 -6.02 -4.16
CA VAL A 84 -1.82 -5.87 -3.27
C VAL A 84 -2.24 -5.46 -1.86
N ALA A 85 -3.19 -4.52 -1.71
CA ALA A 85 -3.68 -4.09 -0.40
C ALA A 85 -4.28 -5.26 0.40
N ARG A 86 -5.14 -6.06 -0.26
CA ARG A 86 -5.76 -7.24 0.35
C ARG A 86 -4.74 -8.32 0.64
N LEU A 87 -3.83 -8.61 -0.29
CA LEU A 87 -2.75 -9.57 -0.08
C LEU A 87 -1.91 -9.21 1.14
N TYR A 88 -1.50 -7.94 1.24
CA TYR A 88 -0.68 -7.47 2.35
C TYR A 88 -1.42 -7.57 3.69
N ALA A 89 -2.66 -7.08 3.76
CA ALA A 89 -3.42 -7.04 5.01
C ALA A 89 -3.91 -8.40 5.51
N THR A 90 -4.09 -9.37 4.61
CA THR A 90 -4.60 -10.72 4.97
C THR A 90 -3.50 -11.76 5.18
N THR A 91 -2.24 -11.43 4.89
CA THR A 91 -1.10 -12.30 5.17
C THR A 91 -0.80 -12.33 6.67
N ASP A 92 -0.64 -13.53 7.26
CA ASP A 92 -0.39 -13.71 8.72
C ASP A 92 0.75 -12.84 9.25
N ARG A 93 1.84 -12.73 8.47
CA ARG A 93 3.01 -11.90 8.80
C ARG A 93 3.59 -11.27 7.54
N ALA A 94 3.40 -9.97 7.38
CA ALA A 94 4.05 -9.19 6.34
C ALA A 94 5.28 -8.46 6.90
N MET A 95 6.32 -8.32 6.08
CA MET A 95 7.53 -7.57 6.40
C MET A 95 7.80 -6.55 5.29
N ILE A 96 8.23 -5.36 5.69
CA ILE A 96 8.63 -4.29 4.76
C ILE A 96 10.15 -4.17 4.82
N PHE A 97 10.80 -4.31 3.66
CA PHE A 97 12.23 -4.02 3.48
C PHE A 97 12.35 -2.76 2.63
N TYR A 98 13.08 -1.77 3.12
CA TYR A 98 13.27 -0.48 2.45
C TYR A 98 14.70 0.03 2.64
N THR A 99 15.18 0.82 1.69
CA THR A 99 16.46 1.53 1.73
C THR A 99 16.31 2.93 1.12
N LEU A 100 17.14 3.89 1.55
CA LEU A 100 17.11 5.29 1.11
C LEU A 100 17.77 5.49 -0.26
#